data_AF-A0A955NID0-F1
#
_entry.id   AF-A0A955NID0-F1
#
_cell.length_a   1.000
_cell.length_b   1.000
_cell.length_c   1.000
_cell.angle_alpha   90.00
_cell.angle_beta   90.00
_cell.angle_gamma   90.00
#
_symmetry.space_group_name_H-M   'P 1'
#
loop_
_entity.id
_entity.type
_entity.pdbx_description
1 polymer ?
#
loop_
_entity_poly.entity_id
_entity_poly.type
_entity_poly.pdbx_seq_one_letter_code
_entity_poly.pdbx_strand_id
1 'polypeptide(L)'
;MRKASFTLPFQLTILALLTCFVGYGAIAADENKGDKEEAQVNYLFGNLKCPVTGERVDDEVFAEYADKDNDVYGRVYMCCPGCEKKVEANLEKLYHSLYRTDKKTGEEKKPLDLKNENCPISGKPVAEGQSIEYNGMIVHLCCPNCVKPFLASPDKHLVGLVPD
;
A
#
# COMPACT_ATOMS: atom_id res chain seq x y z
N MET A 1 0.90 -33.57 69.17
CA MET A 1 0.72 -35.04 69.23
C MET A 1 1.41 -35.60 67.98
N ARG A 2 2.42 -36.49 68.05
CA ARG A 2 2.35 -37.98 68.23
C ARG A 2 1.29 -38.63 67.32
N LYS A 3 1.51 -39.72 66.56
CA LYS A 3 2.68 -40.61 66.31
C LYS A 3 2.61 -41.10 64.83
N ALA A 4 3.74 -41.38 64.19
CA ALA A 4 3.85 -41.59 62.73
C ALA A 4 4.39 -43.00 62.32
N SER A 5 5.03 -43.09 61.15
CA SER A 5 5.92 -44.19 60.65
C SER A 5 5.30 -45.39 59.92
N PHE A 6 5.71 -45.59 58.65
CA PHE A 6 5.97 -46.90 58.00
C PHE A 6 6.84 -46.66 56.73
N THR A 7 8.16 -46.61 56.84
CA THR A 7 9.15 -47.68 56.52
C THR A 7 9.28 -48.07 55.04
N LEU A 8 10.39 -47.62 54.43
CA LEU A 8 11.02 -48.18 53.21
C LEU A 8 11.79 -49.47 53.54
N PRO A 9 12.06 -50.33 52.53
CA PRO A 9 13.43 -50.43 52.00
C PRO A 9 13.46 -50.41 50.46
N PHE A 10 14.38 -49.71 49.78
CA PHE A 10 15.83 -49.98 49.68
C PHE A 10 16.15 -51.29 48.94
N GLN A 11 16.46 -51.18 47.64
CA GLN A 11 17.68 -51.77 47.06
C GLN A 11 18.05 -51.04 45.76
N LEU A 12 19.35 -50.97 45.47
CA LEU A 12 19.96 -50.11 44.46
C LEU A 12 20.95 -50.94 43.63
N THR A 13 20.72 -51.07 42.32
CA THR A 13 21.74 -51.62 41.40
C THR A 13 21.77 -50.84 40.09
N ILE A 14 22.82 -50.03 39.96
CA ILE A 14 23.23 -49.38 38.71
C ILE A 14 23.95 -50.41 37.86
N LEU A 15 23.62 -50.52 36.56
CA LEU A 15 24.58 -50.98 35.57
C LEU A 15 24.35 -50.28 34.24
N ALA A 16 25.24 -49.36 33.89
CA ALA A 16 25.31 -48.79 32.55
C ALA A 16 26.02 -49.80 31.63
N LEU A 17 25.45 -50.06 30.45
CA LEU A 17 26.17 -50.68 29.34
C LEU A 17 26.02 -49.87 28.06
N LEU A 18 27.11 -49.86 27.32
CA LEU A 18 27.46 -48.90 26.28
C LEU A 18 26.97 -49.35 24.89
N THR A 19 26.93 -48.42 23.94
CA THR A 19 26.77 -48.62 22.48
C THR A 19 25.34 -48.95 22.00
N CYS A 20 24.89 -48.56 20.80
CA CYS A 20 25.60 -47.90 19.69
C CYS A 20 24.73 -46.84 18.99
N PHE A 21 25.37 -45.87 18.33
CA PHE A 21 24.71 -44.94 17.41
C PHE A 21 24.10 -45.69 16.22
N VAL A 22 22.80 -45.49 15.97
CA VAL A 22 22.29 -45.34 14.59
C VAL A 22 21.32 -44.16 14.63
N GLY A 23 21.71 -43.04 14.03
CA GLY A 23 20.86 -41.87 13.95
C GLY A 23 19.78 -42.03 12.88
N TYR A 24 18.56 -41.59 13.19
CA TYR A 24 17.65 -41.04 12.19
C TYR A 24 17.21 -39.68 12.72
N GLY A 25 17.52 -38.62 11.98
CA GLY A 25 17.28 -37.25 12.41
C GLY A 25 15.83 -36.82 12.21
N ALA A 26 15.33 -36.02 13.15
CA ALA A 26 14.27 -35.06 12.90
C ALA A 26 14.54 -33.84 13.78
N ILE A 27 15.28 -32.87 13.24
CA ILE A 27 15.37 -31.53 13.83
C ILE A 27 14.09 -30.81 13.40
N ALA A 28 13.11 -30.71 14.28
CA ALA A 28 11.98 -29.81 14.10
C ALA A 28 12.26 -28.55 14.91
N ALA A 29 12.63 -27.50 14.21
CA ALA A 29 12.84 -26.19 14.81
C ALA A 29 11.51 -25.59 15.26
N ASP A 30 11.55 -24.96 16.43
CA ASP A 30 11.23 -23.54 16.56
C ASP A 30 9.92 -23.06 15.93
N GLU A 31 8.87 -22.96 16.75
CA GLU A 31 7.70 -22.12 16.46
C GLU A 31 7.98 -20.67 16.88
N ASN A 32 8.96 -20.00 16.26
CA ASN A 32 8.87 -18.55 16.10
C ASN A 32 7.61 -18.25 15.30
N LYS A 33 6.52 -18.03 16.03
CA LYS A 33 5.29 -17.43 15.53
C LYS A 33 5.57 -15.98 15.17
N GLY A 34 6.31 -15.80 14.08
CA GLY A 34 6.45 -14.53 13.39
C GLY A 34 5.07 -14.10 12.94
N ASP A 35 4.48 -13.22 13.74
CA ASP A 35 3.50 -12.25 13.33
C ASP A 35 3.94 -11.67 11.98
N LYS A 36 3.24 -12.11 10.94
CA LYS A 36 3.24 -11.42 9.66
C LYS A 36 2.53 -10.09 9.89
N GLU A 37 3.28 -9.11 10.38
CA GLU A 37 3.06 -7.75 9.97
C GLU A 37 3.26 -7.75 8.46
N GLU A 38 2.15 -7.94 7.74
CA GLU A 38 2.05 -7.60 6.33
C GLU A 38 2.39 -6.12 6.25
N ALA A 39 3.66 -5.82 5.96
CA ALA A 39 4.13 -4.48 5.71
C ALA A 39 3.20 -3.90 4.64
N GLN A 40 2.31 -3.01 5.05
CA GLN A 40 1.23 -2.54 4.18
C GLN A 40 1.90 -1.89 2.99
N VAL A 41 1.80 -2.54 1.84
CA VAL A 41 2.34 -2.03 0.59
C VAL A 41 1.38 -0.89 0.21
N ASN A 42 1.64 0.29 0.76
CA ASN A 42 0.82 1.46 0.49
C ASN A 42 1.11 1.87 -0.95
N TYR A 43 0.30 1.35 -1.87
CA TYR A 43 0.38 1.60 -3.30
C TYR A 43 -0.03 3.05 -3.56
N LEU A 44 0.94 3.95 -3.42
CA LEU A 44 0.77 5.37 -3.68
C LEU A 44 0.83 5.65 -5.18
N PHE A 45 -0.32 5.91 -5.80
CA PHE A 45 -0.44 6.22 -7.23
C PHE A 45 -0.32 7.73 -7.48
N GLY A 46 0.80 8.30 -7.04
CA GLY A 46 1.08 9.74 -7.08
C GLY A 46 2.58 10.08 -7.06
N ASN A 47 2.91 11.33 -6.74
CA ASN A 47 4.30 11.78 -6.67
C ASN A 47 5.04 11.21 -5.45
N LEU A 48 5.96 10.26 -5.66
CA LEU A 48 6.77 9.66 -4.58
C LEU A 48 7.78 10.62 -3.91
N LYS A 49 8.01 11.79 -4.50
CA LYS A 49 8.90 12.83 -3.99
C LYS A 49 8.15 14.14 -3.78
N CYS A 50 8.41 14.79 -2.65
CA CYS A 50 7.86 16.09 -2.27
C CYS A 50 8.27 17.14 -3.31
N PRO A 51 7.34 17.91 -3.89
CA PRO A 51 7.67 18.91 -4.91
C PRO A 51 8.44 20.11 -4.35
N VAL A 52 8.48 20.28 -3.02
CA VAL A 52 9.15 21.41 -2.35
C VAL A 52 10.59 21.06 -1.95
N THR A 53 10.83 19.86 -1.42
CA THR A 53 12.15 19.46 -0.87
C THR A 53 12.84 18.34 -1.65
N GLY A 54 12.10 17.57 -2.46
CA GLY A 54 12.61 16.37 -3.15
C GLY A 54 12.74 15.13 -2.27
N GLU A 55 12.41 15.23 -0.97
CA GLU A 55 12.36 14.12 -0.01
C GLU A 55 11.21 13.16 -0.32
N ARG A 56 11.17 12.00 0.34
CA ARG A 56 10.02 11.07 0.24
C ARG A 56 8.76 11.73 0.80
N VAL A 57 7.61 11.50 0.16
CA VAL A 57 6.32 11.98 0.65
C VAL A 57 5.75 11.09 1.76
N ASP A 58 4.85 11.69 2.53
CA ASP A 58 3.86 11.02 3.37
C ASP A 58 2.55 10.95 2.56
N ASP A 59 1.86 9.80 2.58
CA ASP A 59 0.65 9.58 1.77
C ASP A 59 -0.64 10.09 2.45
N GLU A 60 -0.60 10.44 3.73
CA GLU A 60 -1.67 11.16 4.43
C GLU A 60 -1.58 12.69 4.25
N VAL A 61 -0.43 13.20 3.79
CA VAL A 61 -0.18 14.64 3.65
C VAL A 61 -0.20 15.09 2.18
N PHE A 62 -1.34 15.57 1.72
CA PHE A 62 -1.54 16.01 0.33
C PHE A 62 -2.40 17.26 0.19
N ALA A 63 -2.25 17.95 -0.93
CA ALA A 63 -3.23 18.92 -1.44
C ALA A 63 -4.07 18.27 -2.54
N GLU A 64 -5.40 18.43 -2.49
CA GLU A 64 -6.31 17.94 -3.53
C GLU A 64 -6.40 18.91 -4.71
N TYR A 65 -6.12 18.42 -5.91
CA TYR A 65 -6.31 19.13 -7.17
C TYR A 65 -7.63 18.70 -7.82
N ALA A 66 -8.38 19.67 -8.36
CA ALA A 66 -9.62 19.40 -9.09
C ALA A 66 -9.92 20.51 -10.11
N ASP A 67 -9.81 20.19 -11.39
CA ASP A 67 -10.41 20.91 -12.51
C ASP A 67 -11.67 20.15 -12.94
N LYS A 68 -12.81 20.65 -12.44
CA LYS A 68 -14.13 20.02 -12.62
C LYS A 68 -14.73 20.28 -13.99
N ASP A 69 -14.23 21.26 -14.73
CA ASP A 69 -14.74 21.58 -16.07
C ASP A 69 -14.19 20.60 -17.12
N ASN A 70 -13.06 19.95 -16.82
CA ASN A 70 -12.41 18.94 -17.66
C ASN A 70 -12.35 17.53 -17.01
N ASP A 71 -13.05 17.31 -15.90
CA ASP A 71 -13.04 16.06 -15.11
C ASP A 71 -11.63 15.55 -14.75
N VAL A 72 -10.72 16.47 -14.43
CA VAL A 72 -9.35 16.19 -13.97
C VAL A 72 -9.25 16.36 -12.46
N TYR A 73 -8.76 15.34 -11.79
CA TYR A 73 -8.61 15.29 -10.33
C TYR A 73 -7.22 14.78 -9.97
N GLY A 74 -6.80 14.98 -8.72
CA GLY A 74 -5.56 14.40 -8.25
C GLY A 74 -5.12 14.86 -6.87
N ARG A 75 -3.93 14.40 -6.49
CA ARG A 75 -3.28 14.73 -5.22
C ARG A 75 -1.82 15.08 -5.43
N VAL A 76 -1.40 16.17 -4.80
CA VAL A 76 0.00 16.58 -4.71
C VAL A 76 0.48 16.28 -3.30
N TYR A 77 1.20 15.18 -3.15
CA TYR A 77 1.68 14.66 -1.87
C TYR A 77 2.95 15.40 -1.41
N MET A 78 3.09 15.58 -0.09
CA MET A 78 4.16 16.34 0.57
C MET A 78 4.87 15.47 1.60
N CYS A 79 6.08 15.85 2.04
CA CYS A 79 6.77 15.16 3.14
C CYS A 79 6.29 15.57 4.54
N CYS A 80 5.60 16.71 4.67
CA CYS A 80 5.08 17.23 5.94
C CYS A 80 4.03 18.35 5.70
N PRO A 81 3.10 18.58 6.64
CA PRO A 81 2.04 19.60 6.49
C PRO A 81 2.56 21.05 6.44
N GLY A 82 3.82 21.30 6.84
CA GLY A 82 4.41 22.65 6.84
C GLY A 82 4.54 23.33 5.46
N CYS A 83 4.18 22.65 4.37
CA CYS A 83 4.27 23.17 3.01
C CYS A 83 2.94 23.54 2.33
N GLU A 84 1.78 23.30 2.97
CA GLU A 84 0.42 23.53 2.43
C GLU A 84 0.31 24.84 1.62
N LYS A 85 0.57 25.99 2.27
CA LYS A 85 0.46 27.33 1.65
C LYS A 85 1.34 27.54 0.42
N LYS A 86 2.49 26.85 0.33
CA LYS A 86 3.38 26.94 -0.85
C LYS A 86 2.83 26.13 -2.01
N VAL A 87 2.23 24.98 -1.71
CA VAL A 87 1.59 24.09 -2.67
C VAL A 87 0.30 24.70 -3.18
N GLU A 88 -0.61 25.14 -2.31
CA GLU A 88 -1.86 25.82 -2.65
C GLU A 88 -1.64 27.01 -3.61
N ALA A 89 -0.68 27.88 -3.32
CA ALA A 89 -0.37 29.06 -4.12
C ALA A 89 0.12 28.76 -5.55
N ASN A 90 0.50 27.51 -5.86
CA ASN A 90 0.98 27.08 -7.17
C ASN A 90 0.35 25.74 -7.61
N LEU A 91 -0.78 25.33 -7.02
CA LEU A 91 -1.26 23.94 -7.06
C LEU A 91 -1.49 23.44 -8.49
N GLU A 92 -2.14 24.24 -9.32
CA GLU A 92 -2.30 24.07 -10.76
C GLU A 92 -0.97 23.70 -11.44
N LYS A 93 0.01 24.60 -11.34
CA LYS A 93 1.33 24.46 -11.98
C LYS A 93 2.11 23.27 -11.44
N LEU A 94 1.97 22.96 -10.15
CA LEU A 94 2.60 21.80 -9.53
C LEU A 94 1.97 20.49 -10.01
N TYR A 95 0.64 20.41 -10.08
CA TYR A 95 -0.08 19.25 -10.62
C TYR A 95 0.35 18.99 -12.06
N HIS A 96 0.30 20.00 -12.93
CA HIS A 96 0.75 19.86 -14.33
C HIS A 96 2.22 19.45 -14.42
N SER A 97 3.11 20.08 -13.66
CA SER A 97 4.55 19.73 -13.65
C SER A 97 4.84 18.32 -13.15
N LEU A 98 3.96 17.72 -12.34
CA LEU A 98 4.13 16.37 -11.79
C LEU A 98 3.57 15.29 -12.72
N TYR A 99 2.39 15.55 -13.31
CA TYR A 99 1.59 14.53 -14.00
C TYR A 99 1.43 14.75 -15.52
N ARG A 100 1.49 16.02 -15.96
CA ARG A 100 1.24 16.49 -17.34
C ARG A 100 2.47 17.07 -18.06
N THR A 101 3.67 16.98 -17.48
CA THR A 101 4.91 17.45 -18.13
C THR A 101 5.95 16.34 -18.18
N ASP A 102 6.55 16.12 -19.35
CA ASP A 102 7.67 15.20 -19.48
C ASP A 102 8.96 15.83 -18.94
N LYS A 103 9.66 15.12 -18.05
CA LYS A 103 10.82 15.65 -17.31
C LYS A 103 12.11 15.75 -18.15
N LYS A 104 12.14 15.20 -19.36
CA LYS A 104 13.30 15.23 -20.25
C LYS A 104 13.17 16.31 -21.32
N THR A 105 11.97 16.49 -21.86
CA THR A 105 11.67 17.42 -22.95
C THR A 105 11.06 18.74 -22.47
N GLY A 106 10.36 18.73 -21.33
CA GLY A 106 9.56 19.85 -20.85
C GLY A 106 8.22 20.02 -21.57
N GLU A 107 7.86 19.09 -22.46
CA GLU A 107 6.62 19.11 -23.24
C GLU A 107 5.44 18.54 -22.46
N GLU A 108 4.22 18.79 -22.96
CA GLU A 108 3.00 18.26 -22.37
C GLU A 108 2.91 16.73 -22.54
N LYS A 109 2.84 16.02 -21.41
CA LYS A 109 2.68 14.58 -21.34
C LYS A 109 1.18 14.23 -21.38
N LYS A 110 0.77 13.49 -22.41
CA LYS A 110 -0.57 12.90 -22.50
C LYS A 110 -0.86 11.95 -21.33
N PRO A 111 -2.12 11.82 -20.89
CA PRO A 111 -2.45 10.98 -19.75
C PRO A 111 -2.42 9.50 -20.16
N LEU A 112 -2.12 8.64 -19.21
CA LEU A 112 -2.09 7.20 -19.42
C LEU A 112 -3.53 6.64 -19.37
N ASP A 113 -4.03 6.19 -20.51
CA ASP A 113 -5.31 5.49 -20.58
C ASP A 113 -5.19 4.08 -19.99
N LEU A 114 -5.85 3.83 -18.85
CA LEU A 114 -5.84 2.53 -18.17
C LEU A 114 -6.76 1.49 -18.85
N LYS A 115 -7.68 1.92 -19.73
CA LYS A 115 -8.54 1.04 -20.56
C LYS A 115 -9.31 -0.03 -19.78
N ASN A 116 -9.66 0.26 -18.54
CA ASN A 116 -10.33 -0.69 -17.67
C ASN A 116 -11.75 -1.00 -18.16
N GLU A 117 -12.04 -2.28 -18.43
CA GLU A 117 -13.35 -2.71 -18.95
C GLU A 117 -14.46 -2.65 -17.89
N ASN A 118 -14.10 -2.75 -16.62
CA ASN A 118 -15.01 -2.71 -15.47
C ASN A 118 -14.69 -1.50 -14.58
N CYS A 119 -15.74 -0.86 -14.06
CA CYS A 119 -15.66 0.27 -13.16
C CYS A 119 -15.06 -0.14 -11.80
N PRO A 120 -13.98 0.50 -11.31
CA PRO A 120 -13.28 0.11 -10.08
C PRO A 120 -14.09 0.35 -8.79
N ILE A 121 -15.26 0.99 -8.90
CA ILE A 121 -16.17 1.27 -7.78
C ILE A 121 -17.28 0.23 -7.66
N SER A 122 -17.84 -0.21 -8.79
CA SER A 122 -19.05 -1.03 -8.82
C SER A 122 -18.86 -2.42 -9.42
N GLY A 123 -17.73 -2.69 -10.06
CA GLY A 123 -17.47 -3.91 -10.82
C GLY A 123 -18.32 -4.08 -12.09
N LYS A 124 -19.18 -3.11 -12.42
CA LYS A 124 -20.01 -3.13 -13.64
C LYS A 124 -19.17 -2.73 -14.87
N PRO A 125 -19.58 -3.13 -16.08
CA PRO A 125 -18.99 -2.61 -17.32
C PRO A 125 -18.96 -1.08 -17.35
N VAL A 126 -17.89 -0.51 -17.89
CA VAL A 126 -17.76 0.94 -18.08
C VAL A 126 -18.70 1.45 -19.18
N ALA A 127 -18.99 2.75 -19.16
CA ALA A 127 -19.86 3.40 -20.12
C ALA A 127 -19.06 4.35 -21.03
N GLU A 128 -19.46 4.47 -22.29
CA GLU A 128 -18.82 5.37 -23.25
C GLU A 128 -18.93 6.83 -22.78
N GLY A 129 -17.83 7.58 -22.86
CA GLY A 129 -17.76 8.98 -22.41
C GLY A 129 -17.94 9.15 -20.90
N GLN A 130 -17.74 8.10 -20.09
CA GLN A 130 -17.78 8.15 -18.63
C GLN A 130 -16.39 7.85 -18.06
N SER A 131 -15.51 8.83 -18.08
CA SER A 131 -14.16 8.71 -17.53
C SER A 131 -13.74 9.99 -16.81
N ILE A 132 -12.71 9.87 -15.98
CA ILE A 132 -12.04 10.99 -15.31
C ILE A 132 -10.54 10.86 -15.52
N GLU A 133 -9.79 11.97 -15.45
CA GLU A 133 -8.34 11.90 -15.23
C GLU A 133 -8.05 11.94 -13.72
N TYR A 134 -7.22 11.02 -13.23
CA TYR A 134 -6.66 11.07 -11.88
C TYR A 134 -5.14 10.92 -11.93
N ASN A 135 -4.40 11.92 -11.41
CA ASN A 135 -2.92 11.94 -11.40
C ASN A 135 -2.28 11.62 -12.77
N GLY A 136 -2.86 12.15 -13.86
CA GLY A 136 -2.37 11.90 -15.22
C GLY A 136 -2.72 10.51 -15.78
N MET A 137 -3.72 9.81 -15.23
CA MET A 137 -4.24 8.54 -15.73
C MET A 137 -5.73 8.64 -16.02
N ILE A 138 -6.21 8.13 -17.15
CA ILE A 138 -7.65 8.07 -17.46
C ILE A 138 -8.23 6.81 -16.82
N VAL A 139 -9.23 7.00 -15.95
CA VAL A 139 -10.00 5.94 -15.30
C VAL A 139 -11.41 5.92 -15.87
N HIS A 140 -11.84 4.80 -16.41
CA HIS A 140 -13.19 4.63 -16.96
C HIS A 140 -14.17 4.16 -15.87
N LEU A 141 -15.37 4.72 -15.89
CA LEU A 141 -16.43 4.52 -14.90
C LEU A 141 -17.71 4.04 -15.58
N CYS A 142 -18.65 3.49 -14.80
CA CYS A 142 -19.96 3.09 -15.33
C CYS A 142 -21.00 4.22 -15.31
N CYS A 143 -20.77 5.30 -14.53
CA CYS A 143 -21.67 6.46 -14.41
C CYS A 143 -21.02 7.61 -13.60
N PRO A 144 -21.58 8.85 -13.62
CA PRO A 144 -21.00 10.00 -12.91
C PRO A 144 -20.99 9.83 -11.39
N ASN A 145 -21.95 9.06 -10.86
CA ASN A 145 -22.06 8.79 -9.42
C ASN A 145 -20.86 7.99 -8.86
N CYS A 146 -20.00 7.42 -9.72
CA CYS A 146 -18.78 6.74 -9.29
C CYS A 146 -17.59 7.69 -9.05
N VAL A 147 -17.64 8.95 -9.50
CA VAL A 147 -16.54 9.92 -9.30
C VAL A 147 -16.30 10.19 -7.82
N LYS A 148 -17.35 10.54 -7.07
CA LYS A 148 -17.24 10.83 -5.62
C LYS A 148 -16.66 9.67 -4.79
N PRO A 149 -17.14 8.42 -4.87
CA PRO A 149 -16.55 7.31 -4.13
C PRO A 149 -15.13 6.96 -4.61
N PHE A 150 -14.80 7.14 -5.89
CA PHE A 150 -13.42 6.99 -6.38
C PHE A 150 -12.47 7.96 -5.66
N LEU A 151 -12.79 9.25 -5.65
CA LEU A 151 -11.97 10.29 -5.03
C LEU A 151 -11.84 10.15 -3.50
N ALA A 152 -12.72 9.38 -2.85
CA ALA A 152 -12.64 9.10 -1.42
C ALA A 152 -11.53 8.08 -1.06
N SER A 153 -11.08 7.23 -1.99
CA SER A 153 -10.00 6.26 -1.77
C SER A 153 -9.33 5.85 -3.09
N PRO A 154 -8.81 6.80 -3.89
CA PRO A 154 -8.42 6.57 -5.28
C PRO A 154 -7.32 5.51 -5.39
N ASP A 155 -6.33 5.53 -4.49
CA ASP A 155 -5.23 4.57 -4.47
C ASP A 155 -5.73 3.12 -4.37
N LYS A 156 -6.74 2.85 -3.51
CA LYS A 156 -7.36 1.51 -3.38
C LYS A 156 -8.08 1.06 -4.65
N HIS A 157 -8.58 2.00 -5.43
CA HIS A 157 -9.29 1.76 -6.69
C HIS A 157 -8.34 1.66 -7.91
N LEU A 158 -7.04 1.93 -7.72
CA LEU A 158 -6.00 1.90 -8.75
C LEU A 158 -5.10 0.65 -8.69
N VAL A 159 -5.02 -0.05 -7.54
CA VAL A 159 -4.17 -1.25 -7.33
C VAL A 159 -4.32 -2.33 -8.42
N GLY A 160 -5.53 -2.49 -8.97
CA GLY A 160 -5.81 -3.46 -10.04
C GLY A 160 -5.92 -2.88 -11.46
N LEU A 161 -5.66 -1.59 -11.64
CA LEU A 161 -5.81 -0.89 -12.94
C LEU A 161 -4.48 -0.40 -13.53
N VAL A 162 -3.52 -0.05 -12.68
CA VAL A 162 -2.22 0.45 -13.11
C VAL A 162 -1.29 -0.74 -13.38
N PRO A 163 -0.69 -0.86 -14.58
CA PRO A 163 0.27 -1.93 -14.87
C PRO A 163 1.59 -1.73 -14.09
N ASP A 164 2.22 -2.85 -13.71
CA ASP A 164 3.54 -2.91 -13.06
C ASP A 164 4.70 -2.34 -13.92
#